data_AF-A0A2E0QUC2-F1
#
_entry.id   AF-A0A2E0QUC2-F1
#
_cell.length_a   1.000
_cell.length_b   1.000
_cell.length_c   1.000
_cell.angle_alpha   90.00
_cell.angle_beta   90.00
_cell.angle_gamma   90.00
#
_symmetry.space_group_name_H-M   'P 1'
#
loop_
_entity.id
_entity.type
_entity.pdbx_description
1 polymer ?
#
loop_
_entity_poly.entity_id
_entity_poly.type
_entity_poly.pdbx_seq_one_letter_code
_entity_poly.pdbx_strand_id
1 'polypeptide(L)'
;MRILILLSLVTFSSTASVKADDVTNLWIDLSAKVQNLHHQISAFGATSGLDFSTYEEDLKGIDKALEELVAAGELESKTVLLNVDGETGLNKIDELIPTVGEIGSKYGFFVASEMCDLGAKLRFMTFDQDQPIKLHLRLPREELELMTKRLKELSLTE
;
A
#
# COMPACT_ATOMS: atom_id res chain seq x y z
N MET A 1 43.43 25.06 31.39
CA MET A 1 43.08 24.64 30.02
C MET A 1 42.43 23.26 30.12
N ARG A 2 41.09 23.17 30.03
CA ARG A 2 40.34 21.91 30.10
C ARG A 2 39.74 21.65 28.72
N ILE A 3 40.17 20.58 28.08
CA ILE A 3 39.68 20.13 26.79
C ILE A 3 38.41 19.31 27.05
N LEU A 4 37.24 19.82 26.65
CA LEU A 4 36.03 19.02 26.52
C LEU A 4 36.08 18.28 25.19
N ILE A 5 36.18 16.96 25.24
CA ILE A 5 35.94 16.09 24.08
C ILE A 5 34.44 15.80 24.07
N LEU A 6 33.70 16.41 23.15
CA LEU A 6 32.33 16.00 22.84
C LEU A 6 32.41 14.64 22.14
N LEU A 7 31.87 13.61 22.81
CA LEU A 7 31.68 12.28 22.25
C LEU A 7 30.41 12.32 21.39
N SER A 8 30.59 12.40 20.07
CA SER A 8 29.51 12.26 19.09
C SER A 8 28.97 10.84 19.14
N LEU A 9 27.83 10.63 19.80
CA LEU A 9 27.10 9.37 19.78
C LEU A 9 26.45 9.24 18.39
N VAL A 10 27.15 8.61 17.45
CA VAL A 10 26.55 8.14 16.20
C VAL A 10 25.67 6.96 16.56
N THR A 11 24.37 7.19 16.70
CA THR A 11 23.38 6.12 16.74
C THR A 11 23.34 5.45 15.38
N PHE A 12 24.13 4.39 15.22
CA PHE A 12 23.92 3.41 14.16
C PHE A 12 22.57 2.74 14.43
N SER A 13 21.56 3.12 13.65
CA SER A 13 20.32 2.34 13.53
C SER A 13 20.71 0.94 13.06
N SER A 14 20.65 -0.03 13.97
CA SER A 14 20.80 -1.44 13.66
C SER A 14 19.67 -1.84 12.72
N THR A 15 19.98 -1.96 11.43
CA THR A 15 19.18 -2.74 10.50
C THR A 15 19.21 -4.18 11.00
N ALA A 16 18.10 -4.63 11.57
CA ALA A 16 17.93 -6.04 11.88
C ALA A 16 18.11 -6.82 10.57
N SER A 17 19.13 -7.66 10.50
CA SER A 17 19.35 -8.54 9.36
C SER A 17 18.26 -9.61 9.38
N VAL A 18 17.12 -9.32 8.77
CA VAL A 18 16.06 -10.31 8.51
C VAL A 18 16.65 -11.38 7.61
N LYS A 19 16.50 -12.67 7.95
CA LYS A 19 17.02 -13.75 7.10
C LYS A 19 16.18 -13.82 5.82
N ALA A 20 16.79 -14.20 4.70
CA ALA A 20 16.08 -14.32 3.41
C ALA A 20 14.84 -15.25 3.47
N ASP A 21 14.91 -16.30 4.30
CA ASP A 21 13.77 -17.19 4.55
C ASP A 21 12.61 -16.48 5.25
N ASP A 22 12.91 -15.56 6.17
CA ASP A 22 11.90 -14.80 6.91
C ASP A 22 11.19 -13.81 5.96
N VAL A 23 11.94 -13.11 5.09
CA VAL A 23 11.37 -12.22 4.06
C VAL A 23 10.46 -12.98 3.11
N THR A 24 10.90 -14.15 2.64
CA THR A 24 10.10 -15.00 1.74
C THR A 24 8.77 -15.39 2.38
N ASN A 25 8.79 -15.73 3.67
CA ASN A 25 7.58 -16.07 4.41
C ASN A 25 6.63 -14.88 4.57
N LEU A 26 7.14 -13.66 4.74
CA LEU A 26 6.31 -12.44 4.77
C LEU A 26 5.57 -12.23 3.44
N TRP A 27 6.25 -12.40 2.32
CA TRP A 27 5.63 -12.31 0.99
C TRP A 27 4.57 -13.39 0.76
N ILE A 28 4.83 -14.62 1.20
CA ILE A 28 3.86 -15.73 1.12
C ILE A 28 2.63 -15.41 1.97
N ASP A 29 2.83 -14.92 3.20
CA ASP A 29 1.71 -14.58 4.10
C ASP A 29 0.86 -13.45 3.52
N LEU A 30 1.47 -12.36 3.03
CA LEU A 30 0.76 -11.29 2.35
C LEU A 30 -0.07 -11.84 1.18
N SER A 31 0.57 -12.60 0.28
CA SER A 31 -0.09 -13.17 -0.89
C SER A 31 -1.30 -14.03 -0.50
N ALA A 32 -1.15 -14.90 0.50
CA ALA A 32 -2.24 -15.75 0.97
C ALA A 32 -3.43 -14.93 1.52
N LYS A 33 -3.17 -13.93 2.37
CA LYS A 33 -4.25 -13.07 2.92
C LYS A 33 -4.99 -12.32 1.82
N VAL A 34 -4.24 -11.71 0.91
CA VAL A 34 -4.80 -10.94 -0.19
C VAL A 34 -5.65 -11.83 -1.11
N GLN A 35 -5.14 -12.99 -1.52
CA GLN A 35 -5.89 -13.91 -2.38
C GLN A 35 -7.16 -14.42 -1.69
N ASN A 36 -7.11 -14.74 -0.40
CA ASN A 36 -8.28 -15.17 0.36
C ASN A 36 -9.34 -14.08 0.43
N LEU A 37 -8.97 -12.84 0.75
CA LEU A 37 -9.90 -11.72 0.81
C LEU A 37 -10.57 -11.48 -0.56
N HIS A 38 -9.77 -11.37 -1.62
CA HIS A 38 -10.31 -11.11 -2.96
C HIS A 38 -11.15 -12.27 -3.51
N HIS A 39 -10.81 -13.51 -3.14
CA HIS A 39 -11.65 -14.67 -3.43
C HIS A 39 -13.01 -14.57 -2.74
N GLN A 40 -13.02 -14.24 -1.44
CA GLN A 40 -14.28 -14.07 -0.70
C GLN A 40 -15.13 -12.95 -1.30
N ILE A 41 -14.55 -11.77 -1.53
CA ILE A 41 -15.25 -10.63 -2.14
C ILE A 41 -15.84 -11.00 -3.51
N SER A 42 -15.12 -11.79 -4.31
CA SER A 42 -15.58 -12.25 -5.62
C SER A 42 -16.69 -13.30 -5.52
N ALA A 43 -16.58 -14.24 -4.58
CA ALA A 43 -17.51 -15.35 -4.40
C ALA A 43 -18.90 -14.92 -3.91
N PHE A 44 -18.97 -13.86 -3.08
CA PHE A 44 -20.24 -13.37 -2.53
C PHE A 44 -20.96 -12.37 -3.46
N GLY A 45 -20.29 -11.87 -4.52
CA GLY A 45 -20.88 -11.02 -5.56
C GLY A 45 -21.21 -9.59 -5.10
N ALA A 46 -21.38 -8.67 -6.05
CA ALA A 46 -21.62 -7.24 -5.77
C ALA A 46 -22.99 -6.91 -5.12
N THR A 47 -23.89 -7.88 -5.02
CA THR A 47 -25.28 -7.71 -4.56
C THR A 47 -25.53 -8.20 -3.13
N SER A 48 -24.61 -8.96 -2.54
CA SER A 48 -24.63 -9.18 -1.10
C SER A 48 -24.01 -7.94 -0.47
N GLY A 49 -24.72 -7.25 0.42
CA GLY A 49 -24.21 -6.04 1.08
C GLY A 49 -22.92 -6.37 1.82
N LEU A 50 -21.78 -6.10 1.16
CA LEU A 50 -20.45 -6.31 1.71
C LEU A 50 -20.17 -5.15 2.67
N ASP A 51 -20.62 -5.31 3.91
CA ASP A 51 -20.28 -4.38 4.97
C ASP A 51 -18.79 -4.50 5.29
N PHE A 52 -18.10 -3.35 5.40
CA PHE A 52 -16.69 -3.27 5.81
C PHE A 52 -16.43 -4.07 7.08
N SER A 53 -17.39 -4.07 8.01
CA SER A 53 -17.32 -4.83 9.26
C SER A 53 -17.08 -6.33 9.07
N THR A 54 -17.47 -6.89 7.93
CA THR A 54 -17.27 -8.32 7.59
C THR A 54 -15.81 -8.63 7.27
N TYR A 55 -15.07 -7.66 6.75
CA TYR A 55 -13.70 -7.83 6.23
C TYR A 55 -12.64 -7.08 7.03
N GLU A 56 -13.04 -6.41 8.11
CA GLU A 56 -12.18 -5.54 8.89
C GLU A 56 -10.91 -6.27 9.39
N GLU A 57 -11.06 -7.49 9.90
CA GLU A 57 -9.92 -8.27 10.41
C GLU A 57 -8.99 -8.75 9.29
N ASP A 58 -9.53 -9.11 8.13
CA ASP A 58 -8.73 -9.49 6.96
C ASP A 58 -7.94 -8.27 6.43
N LEU A 59 -8.58 -7.11 6.34
CA LEU A 59 -7.95 -5.86 5.93
C LEU A 59 -6.85 -5.43 6.91
N LYS A 60 -7.09 -5.52 8.22
CA LYS A 60 -6.05 -5.31 9.24
C LYS A 60 -4.91 -6.30 9.11
N GLY A 61 -5.22 -7.56 8.80
CA GLY A 61 -4.23 -8.60 8.55
C GLY A 61 -3.33 -8.29 7.36
N ILE A 62 -3.90 -7.77 6.28
CA ILE A 62 -3.17 -7.32 5.09
C ILE A 62 -2.32 -6.09 5.41
N ASP A 63 -2.90 -5.07 6.05
CA ASP A 63 -2.17 -3.87 6.47
C ASP A 63 -0.97 -4.24 7.34
N LYS A 64 -1.15 -5.15 8.31
CA LYS A 64 -0.07 -5.64 9.16
C LYS A 64 1.03 -6.34 8.36
N ALA A 65 0.68 -7.23 7.42
CA ALA A 65 1.65 -7.94 6.60
C ALA A 65 2.46 -6.97 5.70
N LEU A 66 1.81 -5.92 5.17
CA LEU A 66 2.49 -4.85 4.43
C LEU A 66 3.46 -4.08 5.33
N GLU A 67 3.05 -3.70 6.55
CA GLU A 67 3.93 -3.00 7.49
C GLU A 67 5.11 -3.88 7.95
N GLU A 68 4.95 -5.20 8.05
CA GLU A 68 6.05 -6.13 8.32
C GLU A 68 7.08 -6.17 7.17
N LEU A 69 6.62 -6.13 5.91
CA LEU A 69 7.51 -6.00 4.76
C LEU A 69 8.22 -4.63 4.69
N VAL A 70 7.53 -3.56 5.10
CA VAL A 70 8.17 -2.23 5.27
C VAL A 70 9.24 -2.29 6.36
N ALA A 71 8.94 -2.89 7.50
CA ALA A 71 9.89 -3.05 8.61
C ALA A 71 11.10 -3.92 8.24
N ALA A 72 10.92 -4.90 7.35
CA ALA A 72 11.97 -5.73 6.80
C ALA A 72 12.84 -4.99 5.74
N GLY A 73 12.39 -3.82 5.26
CA GLY A 73 13.10 -3.03 4.24
C GLY A 73 12.79 -3.44 2.80
N GLU A 74 11.80 -4.30 2.58
CA GLU A 74 11.38 -4.75 1.25
C GLU A 74 10.49 -3.72 0.55
N LEU A 75 9.74 -2.94 1.34
CA LEU A 75 8.81 -1.92 0.86
C LEU A 75 9.14 -0.56 1.47
N GLU A 76 8.89 0.49 0.71
CA GLU A 76 8.85 1.86 1.19
C GLU A 76 7.41 2.32 1.37
N SER A 77 7.15 3.04 2.46
CA SER A 77 5.82 3.56 2.78
C SER A 77 5.73 5.04 2.42
N LYS A 78 4.67 5.43 1.71
CA LYS A 78 4.37 6.80 1.36
C LYS A 78 2.87 7.05 1.39
N THR A 79 2.46 8.09 2.11
CA THR A 79 1.08 8.58 2.06
C THR A 79 0.94 9.61 0.95
N VAL A 80 -0.09 9.45 0.12
CA VAL A 80 -0.48 10.43 -0.89
C VAL A 80 -1.93 10.85 -0.66
N LEU A 81 -2.21 12.13 -0.91
CA LEU A 81 -3.55 12.69 -0.87
C LEU A 81 -3.97 12.95 -2.32
N LEU A 82 -5.04 12.28 -2.75
CA LEU A 82 -5.62 12.50 -4.06
C LEU A 82 -6.69 13.58 -3.94
N ASN A 83 -6.52 14.67 -4.69
CA ASN A 83 -7.56 15.68 -4.83
C ASN A 83 -8.50 15.24 -5.95
N VAL A 84 -9.72 14.85 -5.58
CA VAL A 84 -10.66 14.17 -6.46
C VAL A 84 -11.87 15.07 -6.67
N ASP A 85 -11.79 15.96 -7.65
CA ASP A 85 -12.88 16.90 -7.95
C ASP A 85 -14.05 16.18 -8.65
N GLY A 86 -15.00 15.67 -7.86
CA GLY A 86 -16.22 15.01 -8.35
C GLY A 86 -15.97 13.75 -9.19
N GLU A 87 -16.93 13.39 -10.07
CA GLU A 87 -16.86 12.18 -10.91
C GLU A 87 -15.61 12.12 -11.81
N THR A 88 -15.09 13.28 -12.21
CA THR A 88 -13.89 13.37 -13.06
C THR A 88 -12.66 12.89 -12.30
N GLY A 89 -12.58 13.14 -10.99
CA GLY A 89 -11.47 12.65 -10.18
C GLY A 89 -11.52 11.14 -9.98
N LEU A 90 -12.69 10.53 -9.80
CA LEU A 90 -12.81 9.07 -9.66
C LEU A 90 -12.35 8.36 -10.93
N ASN A 91 -12.69 8.90 -12.11
CA ASN A 91 -12.21 8.38 -13.39
C ASN A 91 -10.68 8.42 -13.51
N LYS A 92 -10.01 9.39 -12.89
CA LYS A 92 -8.54 9.46 -12.87
C LYS A 92 -7.91 8.40 -11.96
N ILE A 93 -8.63 7.89 -10.95
CA ILE A 93 -8.15 6.77 -10.13
C ILE A 93 -8.12 5.51 -10.98
N ASP A 94 -9.11 5.30 -11.86
CA ASP A 94 -9.11 4.18 -12.80
C ASP A 94 -7.92 4.24 -13.77
N GLU A 95 -7.40 5.44 -14.09
CA GLU A 95 -6.18 5.61 -14.89
C GLU A 95 -4.90 5.14 -14.19
N LEU A 96 -4.96 4.78 -12.91
CA LEU A 96 -3.88 4.12 -12.17
C LEU A 96 -3.87 2.61 -12.36
N ILE A 97 -4.99 2.00 -12.80
CA ILE A 97 -5.12 0.54 -12.99
C ILE A 97 -4.03 -0.03 -13.92
N PRO A 98 -3.68 0.60 -15.06
CA PRO A 98 -2.58 0.11 -15.90
C PRO A 98 -1.24 0.04 -15.15
N THR A 99 -0.91 1.06 -14.35
CA THR A 99 0.31 1.09 -13.53
C THR A 99 0.29 0.02 -12.44
N VAL A 100 -0.87 -0.18 -11.78
CA VAL A 100 -1.06 -1.31 -10.86
C VAL A 100 -0.90 -2.64 -11.58
N GLY A 101 -1.35 -2.76 -12.83
CA GLY A 101 -1.16 -3.94 -13.67
C GLY A 101 0.31 -4.23 -13.99
N GLU A 102 1.11 -3.20 -14.29
CA GLU A 102 2.56 -3.32 -14.49
C GLU A 102 3.26 -3.86 -13.23
N ILE A 103 2.93 -3.30 -12.06
CA ILE A 103 3.43 -3.79 -10.76
C ILE A 103 2.93 -5.22 -10.50
N GLY A 104 1.66 -5.47 -10.80
CA GLY A 104 0.99 -6.76 -10.63
C GLY A 104 1.59 -7.89 -11.47
N SER A 105 2.27 -7.58 -12.58
CA SER A 105 3.00 -8.58 -13.36
C SER A 105 4.18 -9.22 -12.60
N LYS A 106 4.71 -8.51 -11.59
CA LYS A 106 5.81 -8.98 -10.74
C LYS A 106 5.31 -9.60 -9.43
N TYR A 107 4.35 -8.95 -8.78
CA TYR A 107 3.93 -9.29 -7.41
C TYR A 107 2.54 -9.95 -7.32
N GLY A 108 1.82 -10.05 -8.44
CA GLY A 108 0.42 -10.45 -8.49
C GLY A 108 -0.52 -9.24 -8.40
N PHE A 109 -1.58 -9.23 -9.22
CA PHE A 109 -2.46 -8.07 -9.37
C PHE A 109 -3.15 -7.63 -8.07
N PHE A 110 -3.72 -8.57 -7.30
CA PHE A 110 -4.38 -8.21 -6.05
C PHE A 110 -3.39 -7.70 -5.01
N VAL A 111 -2.20 -8.29 -4.93
CA VAL A 111 -1.14 -7.83 -4.02
C VAL A 111 -0.72 -6.41 -4.38
N ALA A 112 -0.46 -6.15 -5.66
CA ALA A 112 -0.14 -4.80 -6.15
C ALA A 112 -1.27 -3.78 -5.88
N SER A 113 -2.53 -4.21 -5.98
CA SER A 113 -3.68 -3.35 -5.69
C SER A 113 -3.74 -2.98 -4.20
N GLU A 114 -3.50 -3.94 -3.29
CA GLU A 114 -3.43 -3.66 -1.84
C GLU A 114 -2.21 -2.83 -1.44
N MET A 115 -1.06 -3.07 -2.07
CA MET A 115 0.15 -2.24 -1.90
C MET A 115 -0.09 -0.77 -2.26
N CYS A 116 -1.08 -0.48 -3.10
CA CYS A 116 -1.44 0.89 -3.49
C CYS A 116 -2.68 1.42 -2.75
N ASP A 117 -3.27 0.68 -1.81
CA ASP A 117 -4.59 0.95 -1.23
C ASP A 117 -5.72 1.06 -2.30
N LEU A 118 -5.53 0.51 -3.50
CA LEU A 118 -6.47 0.53 -4.63
C LEU A 118 -7.29 -0.78 -4.79
N GLY A 119 -7.13 -1.72 -3.86
CA GLY A 119 -7.83 -3.00 -3.86
C GLY A 119 -9.15 -3.00 -3.07
N ALA A 120 -9.30 -3.97 -2.18
CA ALA A 120 -10.46 -4.13 -1.31
C ALA A 120 -10.69 -2.89 -0.44
N LYS A 121 -9.62 -2.24 0.04
CA LYS A 121 -9.70 -1.05 0.88
C LYS A 121 -10.39 0.12 0.18
N LEU A 122 -10.06 0.39 -1.09
CA LEU A 122 -10.74 1.41 -1.89
C LEU A 122 -12.22 1.07 -2.09
N ARG A 123 -12.54 -0.20 -2.31
CA ARG A 123 -13.91 -0.68 -2.53
C ARG A 123 -14.83 -0.46 -1.32
N PHE A 124 -14.28 -0.46 -0.10
CA PHE A 124 -15.04 -0.21 1.13
C PHE A 124 -14.91 1.23 1.63
N MET A 125 -14.13 2.07 0.94
CA MET A 125 -13.94 3.46 1.35
C MET A 125 -15.23 4.25 1.08
N THR A 126 -15.65 5.05 2.07
CA THR A 126 -16.69 6.04 1.87
C THR A 126 -16.04 7.34 1.43
N PHE A 127 -16.43 7.85 0.26
CA PHE A 127 -15.89 9.10 -0.28
C PHE A 127 -16.72 10.28 0.18
N ASP A 128 -16.05 11.26 0.80
CA ASP A 128 -16.56 12.60 0.95
C ASP A 128 -16.02 13.43 -0.22
N GLN A 129 -16.90 13.99 -1.03
CA GLN A 129 -16.53 14.72 -2.25
C GLN A 129 -15.68 15.97 -1.96
N ASP A 130 -15.74 16.47 -0.73
CA ASP A 130 -15.01 17.67 -0.30
C ASP A 130 -13.68 17.33 0.41
N GLN A 131 -13.30 16.05 0.50
CA GLN A 131 -12.08 15.61 1.17
C GLN A 131 -11.13 14.86 0.21
N PRO A 132 -9.82 15.11 0.31
CA PRO A 132 -8.84 14.31 -0.43
C PRO A 132 -8.89 12.83 -0.02
N ILE A 133 -8.77 11.95 -1.01
CA ILE A 133 -8.63 10.51 -0.75
C ILE A 133 -7.21 10.24 -0.28
N LYS A 134 -7.09 9.66 0.91
CA LYS A 134 -5.79 9.27 1.46
C LYS A 134 -5.44 7.84 1.05
N LEU A 135 -4.38 7.68 0.27
CA LEU A 135 -3.82 6.36 -0.05
C LEU A 135 -2.50 6.15 0.68
N HIS A 136 -2.33 4.97 1.25
CA HIS A 136 -1.07 4.52 1.83
C HIS A 136 -0.38 3.55 0.86
N LEU A 137 0.61 4.06 0.12
CA LEU A 137 1.41 3.25 -0.79
C LEU A 137 2.50 2.52 0.02
N ARG A 138 2.58 1.20 -0.13
CA ARG A 138 3.66 0.34 0.37
C ARG A 138 4.24 -0.43 -0.81
N LEU A 139 5.22 0.16 -1.48
CA LEU A 139 5.77 -0.33 -2.73
C LEU A 139 7.29 -0.46 -2.64
N PRO A 140 7.93 -1.39 -3.36
CA PRO A 140 9.38 -1.33 -3.52
C PRO A 140 9.76 -0.01 -4.20
N ARG A 141 10.99 0.45 -3.96
CA ARG A 141 11.43 1.82 -4.29
C ARG A 141 11.16 2.19 -5.77
N GLU A 142 11.52 1.32 -6.70
CA GLU A 142 11.38 1.60 -8.14
C GLU A 142 9.90 1.75 -8.54
N GLU A 143 9.04 0.89 -8.00
CA GLU A 143 7.59 0.93 -8.22
C GLU A 143 6.95 2.15 -7.53
N LEU A 144 7.46 2.56 -6.38
CA LEU A 144 7.01 3.78 -5.69
C LEU A 144 7.34 5.04 -6.49
N GLU A 145 8.52 5.09 -7.12
CA GLU A 145 8.92 6.17 -8.02
C GLU A 145 8.02 6.21 -9.26
N LEU A 146 7.76 5.05 -9.89
CA LEU A 146 6.85 4.92 -11.02
C LEU A 146 5.43 5.41 -10.67
N MET A 147 4.87 4.92 -9.57
CA MET A 147 3.52 5.31 -9.11
C MET A 147 3.47 6.80 -8.77
N THR A 148 4.48 7.33 -8.08
CA THR A 148 4.56 8.76 -7.77
C THR A 148 4.60 9.60 -9.04
N LYS A 149 5.37 9.18 -10.04
CA LYS A 149 5.44 9.89 -11.33
C LYS A 149 4.07 9.88 -12.01
N ARG A 150 3.39 8.74 -12.04
CA ARG A 150 2.06 8.60 -12.65
C ARG A 150 1.02 9.49 -11.95
N LEU A 151 1.01 9.51 -10.61
CA LEU A 151 0.11 10.37 -9.82
C LEU A 151 0.29 11.86 -10.16
N LYS A 152 1.52 12.31 -10.39
CA LYS A 152 1.82 13.68 -10.84
C LYS A 152 1.37 13.95 -12.27
N GLU A 153 1.60 13.01 -13.19
CA GLU A 153 1.16 13.13 -14.59
C GLU A 153 -0.36 13.26 -14.72
N LEU A 154 -1.12 12.64 -13.81
CA LEU A 154 -2.58 12.71 -13.75
C LEU A 154 -3.11 13.95 -12.99
N SER A 155 -2.20 14.77 -12.46
CA SER A 155 -2.51 15.89 -11.56
C SER A 155 -3.40 15.46 -10.39
N LEU A 156 -3.15 14.28 -9.84
CA LEU A 156 -3.88 13.75 -8.67
C LEU A 156 -3.24 14.21 -7.35
N THR A 157 -1.98 14.59 -7.37
CA THR A 157 -1.21 15.05 -6.21
C THR A 157 -0.49 16.36 -6.55
N GLU A 158 -0.32 17.24 -5.57
CA GLU A 158 0.49 18.47 -5.69
C GLU A 158 1.99 18.20 -5.94
#